data_AF-A0A9P6G3N1-F1
#
_entry.id   AF-A0A9P6G3N1-F1
#
_cell.length_a   1.000
_cell.length_b   1.000
_cell.length_c   1.000
_cell.angle_alpha   90.00
_cell.angle_beta   90.00
_cell.angle_gamma   90.00
#
_symmetry.space_group_name_H-M   'P 1'
#
loop_
_entity.id
_entity.type
_entity.pdbx_description
1 polymer ?
#
loop_
_entity_poly.entity_id
_entity_poly.type
_entity_poly.pdbx_seq_one_letter_code
_entity_poly.pdbx_strand_id
1 'polypeptide(L)'
;MKLTYLTQPPLPPFSPPPPSPPPPPPPPPPPPAAPSSAQVETFYRPDQEVATPAALIPVKYSGNSHLETSRLVRLEPFKRNALVTQYALQPSDLEDYKWLLRYGNTETWYEKLSRSSFKQMEAFEGSSYELPDLAPMFDARPVSLETPKLCASRALTTPTDDDVYDCTAGHTVDGAFASTRHRCSEQGSEALDATPLDYRLIMTTFQASSPFVHGAHFNGRQIYKMTRHGSREAAVAEAFYAVGVNGWNVVFSCVSRLGQGFDDRGGKESKVEELWQLTEDTEDEKVVRVFY
;
A
#
# COMPACT_ATOMS: atom_id res chain seq x y z
N MET A 1 110.86 28.25 25.24
CA MET A 1 109.61 27.72 24.64
C MET A 1 109.17 28.68 23.55
N LYS A 2 109.22 28.25 22.28
CA LYS A 2 108.70 29.00 21.12
C LYS A 2 107.42 28.29 20.66
N LEU A 3 106.30 29.01 20.64
CA LEU A 3 105.02 28.53 20.11
C LEU A 3 104.91 28.95 18.63
N THR A 4 104.80 27.95 17.76
CA THR A 4 104.67 28.09 16.31
C THR A 4 103.19 28.24 15.97
N TYR A 5 102.80 29.36 15.35
CA TYR A 5 101.47 29.55 14.78
C TYR A 5 101.39 28.85 13.41
N LEU A 6 100.42 27.94 13.26
CA LEU A 6 100.07 27.33 11.97
C LEU A 6 99.03 28.21 11.27
N THR A 7 99.40 28.68 10.07
CA THR A 7 98.58 29.48 9.16
C THR A 7 97.56 28.60 8.44
N GLN A 8 96.28 28.97 8.53
CA GLN A 8 95.17 28.31 7.84
C GLN A 8 95.10 28.74 6.36
N PRO A 9 94.90 27.82 5.39
CA PRO A 9 94.83 28.18 3.98
C PRO A 9 93.49 28.84 3.62
N PRO A 10 93.45 29.68 2.56
CA PRO A 10 92.26 30.40 2.14
C PRO A 10 91.21 29.46 1.54
N LEU A 11 89.94 29.73 1.86
CA LEU A 11 88.78 29.03 1.33
C LEU A 11 88.59 29.34 -0.16
N PRO A 12 88.14 28.37 -0.97
CA PRO A 12 87.86 28.58 -2.40
C PRO A 12 86.64 29.50 -2.61
N PRO A 13 86.55 30.21 -3.75
CA PRO A 13 85.45 31.10 -4.05
C PRO A 13 84.14 30.32 -4.26
N PHE A 14 83.06 30.83 -3.68
CA PHE A 14 81.70 30.30 -3.85
C PHE A 14 81.23 30.49 -5.30
N SER A 15 80.85 29.40 -5.95
CA SER A 15 80.19 29.42 -7.25
C SER A 15 78.80 30.08 -7.13
N PRO A 16 78.40 30.96 -8.06
CA PRO A 16 77.05 31.51 -8.05
C PRO A 16 76.01 30.38 -8.29
N PRO A 17 74.84 30.45 -7.64
CA PRO A 17 73.79 29.47 -7.85
C PRO A 17 73.29 29.51 -9.31
N PRO A 18 72.87 28.36 -9.86
CA PRO A 18 72.29 28.31 -11.20
C PRO A 18 71.02 29.18 -11.27
N PRO A 19 70.72 29.78 -12.43
CA PRO A 19 69.50 30.55 -12.61
C PRO A 19 68.27 29.67 -12.34
N SER A 20 67.30 30.22 -11.61
CA SER A 20 66.04 29.56 -11.34
C SER A 20 65.32 29.20 -12.65
N PRO A 21 64.76 27.99 -12.77
CA PRO A 21 64.03 27.60 -13.97
C PRO A 21 62.86 28.57 -14.20
N PRO A 22 62.50 28.84 -15.47
CA PRO A 22 61.33 29.67 -15.77
C PRO A 22 60.09 29.04 -15.14
N PRO A 23 59.13 29.86 -14.66
CA PRO A 23 57.89 29.35 -14.13
C PRO A 23 57.20 28.47 -15.19
N PRO A 24 56.58 27.35 -14.79
CA PRO A 24 55.82 26.54 -15.72
C PRO A 24 54.75 27.42 -16.37
N PRO A 25 54.45 27.20 -17.67
CA PRO A 25 53.37 27.90 -18.33
C PRO A 25 52.08 27.70 -17.52
N PRO A 26 51.21 28.72 -17.44
CA PRO A 26 49.93 28.56 -16.76
C PRO A 26 49.19 27.37 -17.37
N PRO A 27 48.53 26.54 -16.55
CA PRO A 27 47.74 25.44 -17.07
C PRO A 27 46.74 25.99 -18.09
N PRO A 28 46.49 25.28 -19.21
CA PRO A 28 45.46 25.70 -20.14
C PRO A 28 44.14 25.89 -19.39
N PRO A 29 43.32 26.89 -19.77
CA PRO A 29 42.02 27.06 -19.16
C PRO A 29 41.27 25.72 -19.23
N PRO A 30 40.58 25.31 -18.15
CA PRO A 30 39.77 24.11 -18.19
C PRO A 30 38.84 24.22 -19.40
N PRO A 31 38.66 23.13 -20.18
CA PRO A 31 37.67 23.15 -21.25
C PRO A 31 36.35 23.64 -20.67
N PRO A 32 35.55 24.44 -21.41
CA PRO A 32 34.21 24.80 -20.97
C PRO A 32 33.55 23.51 -20.54
N ALA A 33 33.09 23.47 -19.28
CA ALA A 33 32.40 22.30 -18.76
C ALA A 33 31.37 21.94 -19.83
N ALA A 34 31.49 20.73 -20.39
CA ALA A 34 30.40 20.20 -21.20
C ALA A 34 29.15 20.47 -20.38
N PRO A 35 28.06 21.01 -20.96
CA PRO A 35 26.82 21.13 -20.22
C PRO A 35 26.66 19.77 -19.58
N SER A 36 26.62 19.74 -18.24
CA SER A 36 26.44 18.47 -17.59
C SER A 36 25.25 17.89 -18.33
N SER A 37 25.40 16.71 -18.91
CA SER A 37 24.25 15.85 -18.92
C SER A 37 23.97 15.68 -17.43
N ALA A 38 23.28 16.67 -16.84
CA ALA A 38 22.12 16.38 -16.04
C ALA A 38 21.52 15.23 -16.80
N GLN A 39 21.80 14.03 -16.30
CA GLN A 39 20.92 12.92 -16.52
C GLN A 39 19.61 13.55 -16.07
N VAL A 40 18.86 14.06 -17.04
CA VAL A 40 17.45 14.22 -16.90
C VAL A 40 17.10 12.79 -16.59
N GLU A 41 17.03 12.46 -15.29
CA GLU A 41 16.30 11.30 -14.83
C GLU A 41 14.94 11.57 -15.43
N THR A 42 14.73 11.03 -16.62
CA THR A 42 13.46 11.04 -17.29
C THR A 42 12.62 10.21 -16.36
N PHE A 43 11.95 10.90 -15.42
CA PHE A 43 11.01 10.30 -14.50
C PHE A 43 10.18 9.36 -15.34
N TYR A 44 10.30 8.06 -15.07
CA TYR A 44 9.61 7.05 -15.85
C TYR A 44 8.12 7.43 -15.84
N ARG A 45 7.59 7.80 -17.01
CA ARG A 45 6.19 8.17 -17.17
C ARG A 45 5.53 6.95 -17.80
N PRO A 46 4.69 6.22 -17.04
CA PRO A 46 3.90 5.15 -17.61
C PRO A 46 3.02 5.69 -18.75
N ASP A 47 2.79 4.88 -19.78
CA ASP A 47 1.90 5.23 -20.89
C ASP A 47 0.44 5.36 -20.45
N GLN A 48 0.11 4.76 -19.31
CA GLN A 48 -1.24 4.78 -18.75
C GLN A 48 -1.41 5.87 -17.69
N GLU A 49 -2.28 6.82 -18.01
CA GLU A 49 -2.66 7.93 -17.15
C GLU A 49 -4.07 7.75 -16.60
N VAL A 50 -4.25 8.06 -15.32
CA VAL A 50 -5.49 7.86 -14.58
C VAL A 50 -5.83 9.15 -13.84
N ALA A 51 -6.98 9.73 -14.17
CA ALA A 51 -7.45 10.98 -13.58
C ALA A 51 -8.54 10.82 -12.52
N THR A 52 -9.22 9.66 -12.48
CA THR A 52 -10.39 9.44 -11.62
C THR A 52 -10.28 8.14 -10.84
N PRO A 53 -10.96 8.03 -9.68
CA PRO A 53 -10.99 6.79 -8.91
C PRO A 53 -11.51 5.58 -9.71
N ALA A 54 -12.59 5.77 -10.49
CA ALA A 54 -13.18 4.72 -11.31
C ALA A 54 -12.26 4.22 -12.44
N ALA A 55 -11.37 5.07 -12.96
CA ALA A 55 -10.36 4.65 -13.93
C ALA A 55 -9.19 3.89 -13.26
N LEU A 56 -8.90 4.18 -11.99
CA LEU A 56 -7.87 3.49 -11.23
C LEU A 56 -8.28 2.06 -10.90
N ILE A 57 -9.49 1.91 -10.34
CA ILE A 57 -10.10 0.65 -9.95
C ILE A 57 -11.41 0.48 -10.75
N PRO A 58 -11.32 -0.06 -11.98
CA PRO A 58 -12.48 -0.29 -12.81
C PRO A 58 -13.38 -1.38 -12.24
N VAL A 59 -14.67 -1.27 -12.56
CA VAL A 59 -15.66 -2.30 -12.24
C VAL A 59 -15.35 -3.57 -13.03
N LYS A 60 -15.52 -4.73 -12.40
CA LYS A 60 -15.49 -6.04 -13.05
C LYS A 60 -16.75 -6.82 -12.70
N TYR A 61 -17.60 -6.99 -13.71
CA TYR A 61 -18.76 -7.86 -13.65
C TYR A 61 -18.35 -9.33 -13.77
N SER A 62 -19.15 -10.19 -13.15
CA SER A 62 -19.09 -11.63 -13.24
C SER A 62 -19.11 -12.11 -14.70
N GLY A 63 -18.30 -13.13 -15.01
CA GLY A 63 -18.16 -13.68 -16.36
C GLY A 63 -17.08 -13.02 -17.22
N ASN A 64 -16.51 -11.89 -16.80
CA ASN A 64 -15.28 -11.38 -17.39
C ASN A 64 -14.09 -12.23 -16.92
N SER A 65 -13.12 -12.49 -17.80
CA SER A 65 -11.93 -13.25 -17.42
C SER A 65 -11.17 -12.51 -16.31
N HIS A 66 -11.10 -13.13 -15.13
CA HIS A 66 -10.30 -12.67 -14.00
C HIS A 66 -8.82 -12.93 -14.28
N LEU A 67 -8.25 -12.17 -15.22
CA LEU A 67 -6.80 -12.14 -15.38
C LEU A 67 -6.23 -11.32 -14.24
N GLU A 68 -5.32 -11.95 -13.50
CA GLU A 68 -4.44 -11.24 -12.57
C GLU A 68 -3.62 -10.25 -13.38
N THR A 69 -3.69 -8.98 -12.99
CA THR A 69 -3.03 -7.90 -13.73
C THR A 69 -2.23 -7.05 -12.77
N SER A 70 -1.04 -6.69 -13.21
CA SER A 70 -0.17 -5.75 -12.53
C SER A 70 0.22 -4.67 -13.52
N ARG A 71 -0.04 -3.42 -13.16
CA ARG A 71 0.22 -2.27 -14.02
C ARG A 71 0.76 -1.11 -13.23
N LEU A 72 1.72 -0.40 -13.81
CA LEU A 72 2.20 0.87 -13.28
C LEU A 72 1.41 1.98 -13.99
N VAL A 73 0.73 2.82 -13.22
CA VAL A 73 -0.09 3.92 -13.76
C VAL A 73 0.36 5.25 -13.18
N ARG A 74 0.14 6.33 -13.93
CA ARG A 74 0.35 7.69 -13.46
C ARG A 74 -0.98 8.29 -13.01
N LEU A 75 -1.05 8.71 -11.75
CA LEU A 75 -2.19 9.43 -11.19
C LEU A 75 -2.05 10.91 -11.55
N GLU A 76 -2.75 11.35 -12.58
CA GLU A 76 -2.60 12.68 -13.19
C GLU A 76 -2.79 13.84 -12.19
N PRO A 77 -3.83 13.86 -11.33
CA PRO A 77 -4.02 14.95 -10.38
C PRO A 77 -2.86 15.15 -9.40
N PHE A 78 -2.09 14.08 -9.14
CA PHE A 78 -1.03 14.06 -8.15
C PHE A 78 0.37 13.92 -8.76
N LYS A 79 0.45 13.70 -10.07
CA LYS A 79 1.68 13.43 -10.82
C LYS A 79 2.52 12.31 -10.20
N ARG A 80 1.87 11.31 -9.60
CA ARG A 80 2.50 10.19 -8.88
C ARG A 80 2.31 8.89 -9.63
N ASN A 81 3.34 8.04 -9.63
CA ASN A 81 3.23 6.69 -10.16
C ASN A 81 2.73 5.74 -9.07
N ALA A 82 1.83 4.83 -9.41
CA ALA A 82 1.32 3.81 -8.49
C ALA A 82 1.33 2.44 -9.16
N LEU A 83 1.79 1.43 -8.43
CA LEU A 83 1.71 0.04 -8.86
C LEU A 83 0.35 -0.52 -8.45
N VAL A 84 -0.51 -0.77 -9.42
CA VAL A 84 -1.84 -1.36 -9.20
C VAL A 84 -1.76 -2.84 -9.51
N THR A 85 -2.04 -3.66 -8.50
CA THR A 85 -2.14 -5.11 -8.63
C THR A 85 -3.58 -5.54 -8.40
N GLN A 86 -4.02 -6.48 -9.21
CA GLN A 86 -5.32 -7.09 -9.08
C GLN A 86 -5.13 -8.60 -9.10
N TYR A 87 -5.36 -9.22 -7.95
CA TYR A 87 -5.27 -10.66 -7.73
C TYR A 87 -6.35 -11.10 -6.74
N ALA A 88 -6.67 -12.39 -6.74
CA ALA A 88 -7.62 -12.95 -5.79
C ALA A 88 -6.93 -13.13 -4.43
N LEU A 89 -7.35 -12.33 -3.45
CA LEU A 89 -6.87 -12.43 -2.09
C LEU A 89 -7.19 -13.82 -1.51
N GLN A 90 -6.20 -14.40 -0.83
CA GLN A 90 -6.28 -15.71 -0.22
C GLN A 90 -6.64 -15.60 1.27
N PRO A 91 -7.15 -16.66 1.90
CA PRO A 91 -7.36 -16.69 3.36
C PRO A 91 -6.11 -16.34 4.18
N SER A 92 -4.91 -16.64 3.67
CA SER A 92 -3.66 -16.23 4.30
C SER A 92 -3.48 -14.71 4.37
N ASP A 93 -3.98 -13.97 3.37
CA ASP A 93 -3.90 -12.52 3.35
C ASP A 93 -4.79 -11.90 4.44
N LEU A 94 -6.00 -12.46 4.64
CA LEU A 94 -6.88 -12.04 5.72
C LEU A 94 -6.22 -12.22 7.09
N GLU A 95 -5.61 -13.39 7.33
CA GLU A 95 -4.95 -13.70 8.61
C GLU A 95 -3.81 -12.71 8.94
N ASP A 96 -3.13 -12.18 7.92
CA ASP A 96 -2.05 -11.20 8.10
C ASP A 96 -2.52 -9.84 8.66
N TYR A 97 -3.81 -9.53 8.47
CA TYR A 97 -4.44 -8.26 8.85
C TYR A 97 -5.60 -8.39 9.83
N LYS A 98 -5.98 -9.61 10.17
CA LYS A 98 -7.07 -9.96 11.09
C LYS A 98 -6.98 -9.21 12.42
N TRP A 99 -5.76 -9.04 12.93
CA TRP A 99 -5.51 -8.29 14.16
C TRP A 99 -6.02 -6.85 14.12
N LEU A 100 -5.84 -6.16 12.98
CA LEU A 100 -6.27 -4.79 12.84
C LEU A 100 -7.78 -4.72 12.62
N LEU A 101 -8.33 -5.70 11.89
CA LEU A 101 -9.77 -5.81 11.67
C LEU A 101 -10.54 -6.05 12.97
N ARG A 102 -10.01 -6.89 13.88
CA ARG A 102 -10.66 -7.25 15.16
C ARG A 102 -10.46 -6.23 16.27
N TYR A 103 -9.28 -5.62 16.35
CA TYR A 103 -8.90 -4.83 17.53
C TYR A 103 -8.55 -3.37 17.21
N GLY A 104 -8.55 -3.00 15.93
CA GLY A 104 -8.17 -1.67 15.47
C GLY A 104 -9.37 -0.73 15.37
N ASN A 105 -9.14 0.52 15.78
CA ASN A 105 -10.07 1.60 15.52
C ASN A 105 -9.89 2.14 14.11
N THR A 106 -10.98 2.68 13.57
CA THR A 106 -10.97 3.35 12.29
C THR A 106 -10.18 4.67 12.38
N GLU A 107 -9.56 5.07 11.28
CA GLU A 107 -8.79 6.30 11.14
C GLU A 107 -7.54 6.43 12.04
N THR A 108 -7.14 5.36 12.72
CA THR A 108 -6.01 5.37 13.68
C THR A 108 -4.83 4.56 13.16
N TRP A 109 -3.61 5.02 13.44
CA TRP A 109 -2.38 4.33 13.06
C TRP A 109 -1.91 3.35 14.14
N TYR A 110 -1.41 2.20 13.70
CA TYR A 110 -0.93 1.10 14.54
C TYR A 110 0.38 0.52 14.02
N GLU A 111 1.21 0.00 14.93
CA GLU A 111 2.35 -0.85 14.59
C GLU A 111 1.91 -2.32 14.68
N LYS A 112 2.38 -3.19 13.77
CA LYS A 112 2.08 -4.63 13.84
C LYS A 112 2.67 -5.19 15.13
N LEU A 113 1.81 -5.82 15.95
CA LEU A 113 2.24 -6.42 17.21
C LEU A 113 3.17 -7.61 16.97
N SER A 114 3.96 -7.93 18.01
CA SER A 114 4.78 -9.12 18.01
C SER A 114 3.90 -10.40 18.06
N ARG A 115 4.41 -11.51 17.51
CA ARG A 115 3.72 -12.82 17.58
C ARG A 115 3.39 -13.25 19.01
N SER A 116 4.21 -12.89 20.01
CA SER A 116 3.94 -13.21 21.41
C SER A 116 2.78 -12.39 21.98
N SER A 117 2.68 -11.12 21.59
CA SER A 117 1.56 -10.25 21.98
C SER A 117 0.25 -10.76 21.38
N PHE A 118 0.29 -11.26 20.14
CA PHE A 118 -0.89 -11.88 19.52
C PHE A 118 -1.38 -13.11 20.27
N LYS A 119 -0.48 -14.04 20.60
CA LYS A 119 -0.86 -15.23 21.38
C LYS A 119 -1.46 -14.88 22.74
N GLN A 120 -0.99 -13.79 23.35
CA GLN A 120 -1.53 -13.30 24.61
C GLN A 120 -2.95 -12.76 24.42
N MET A 121 -3.21 -11.98 23.36
CA MET A 121 -4.55 -11.48 23.05
C MET A 121 -5.54 -12.61 22.72
N GLU A 122 -5.13 -13.58 21.91
CA GLU A 122 -5.94 -14.78 21.61
C GLU A 122 -6.26 -15.59 22.88
N ALA A 123 -5.31 -15.72 23.80
CA ALA A 123 -5.54 -16.40 25.07
C ALA A 123 -6.57 -15.68 25.96
N PHE A 124 -6.69 -14.36 25.83
CA PHE A 124 -7.68 -13.58 26.55
C PHE A 124 -9.07 -13.61 25.91
N GLU A 125 -9.21 -13.91 24.60
CA GLU A 125 -10.51 -14.04 23.93
C GLU A 125 -11.39 -15.14 24.55
N GLY A 126 -10.77 -16.19 25.12
CA GLY A 126 -11.47 -17.27 25.83
C GLY A 126 -11.82 -16.95 27.29
N SER A 127 -11.43 -15.79 27.80
CA SER A 127 -11.66 -15.36 29.18
C SER A 127 -12.65 -14.19 29.21
N SER A 128 -13.59 -14.16 30.16
CA SER A 128 -14.57 -13.06 30.29
C SER A 128 -13.97 -11.71 30.73
N TYR A 129 -12.67 -11.50 30.55
CA TYR A 129 -11.97 -10.26 30.83
C TYR A 129 -11.96 -9.36 29.59
N GLU A 130 -12.07 -8.05 29.81
CA GLU A 130 -11.97 -7.05 28.73
C GLU A 130 -10.61 -7.18 28.03
N LEU A 131 -10.65 -7.52 26.73
CA LEU A 131 -9.48 -7.59 25.88
C LEU A 131 -8.85 -6.19 25.75
N PRO A 132 -7.52 -6.05 25.89
CA PRO A 132 -6.86 -4.78 25.67
C PRO A 132 -6.99 -4.37 24.20
N ASP A 133 -7.53 -3.19 23.94
CA ASP A 133 -7.53 -2.58 22.61
C ASP A 133 -6.10 -2.36 22.11
N LEU A 134 -5.92 -2.33 20.78
CA LEU A 134 -4.61 -2.02 20.22
C LEU A 134 -4.14 -0.63 20.68
N ALA A 135 -2.88 -0.55 21.12
CA ALA A 135 -2.29 0.73 21.50
C ALA A 135 -2.15 1.63 20.25
N PRO A 136 -2.86 2.77 20.18
CA PRO A 136 -2.79 3.65 19.03
C PRO A 136 -1.47 4.41 19.01
N MET A 137 -0.97 4.70 17.80
CA MET A 137 0.21 5.54 17.61
C MET A 137 -0.16 7.02 17.61
N PHE A 138 0.02 7.69 18.74
CA PHE A 138 -0.32 9.12 18.89
C PHE A 138 0.63 10.06 18.12
N ASP A 139 1.86 9.64 17.86
CA ASP A 139 2.88 10.41 17.13
C ASP A 139 3.15 9.83 15.72
N ALA A 140 2.12 9.26 15.11
CA ALA A 140 2.22 8.71 13.75
C ALA A 140 2.62 9.79 12.74
N ARG A 141 3.70 9.52 12.00
CA ARG A 141 4.27 10.36 10.94
C ARG A 141 4.39 9.49 9.69
N PRO A 142 3.27 9.22 9.01
CA PRO A 142 3.25 8.35 7.84
C PRO A 142 4.03 8.96 6.69
N VAL A 143 5.00 8.21 6.17
CA VAL A 143 5.84 8.67 5.07
C VAL A 143 5.09 8.50 3.73
N SER A 144 5.28 9.45 2.82
CA SER A 144 4.80 9.36 1.44
C SER A 144 5.79 8.56 0.60
N LEU A 145 5.38 7.39 0.10
CA LEU A 145 6.19 6.53 -0.75
C LEU A 145 6.26 7.07 -2.17
N GLU A 146 7.41 6.95 -2.82
CA GLU A 146 7.59 7.40 -4.21
C GLU A 146 6.66 6.66 -5.19
N THR A 147 6.58 5.33 -5.06
CA THR A 147 5.69 4.47 -5.85
C THR A 147 4.85 3.59 -4.90
N PRO A 148 3.72 4.09 -4.38
CA PRO A 148 2.80 3.30 -3.58
C PRO A 148 2.19 2.14 -4.39
N LYS A 149 1.81 1.08 -3.67
CA LYS A 149 1.14 -0.11 -4.17
C LYS A 149 -0.34 -0.08 -3.83
N LEU A 150 -1.19 -0.42 -4.78
CA LEU A 150 -2.63 -0.55 -4.62
C LEU A 150 -3.04 -1.98 -4.97
N CYS A 151 -3.48 -2.74 -3.96
CA CYS A 151 -4.19 -3.99 -4.16
C CYS A 151 -5.67 -3.68 -4.46
N ALA A 152 -6.07 -3.84 -5.71
CA ALA A 152 -7.46 -3.74 -6.16
C ALA A 152 -8.12 -5.12 -6.04
N SER A 153 -8.53 -5.51 -4.84
CA SER A 153 -9.16 -6.81 -4.59
C SER A 153 -10.59 -6.89 -5.12
N ARG A 154 -11.23 -8.06 -5.03
CA ARG A 154 -12.61 -8.25 -5.51
C ARG A 154 -13.57 -7.30 -4.79
N ALA A 155 -13.34 -7.05 -3.51
CA ALA A 155 -14.08 -6.05 -2.72
C ALA A 155 -14.14 -4.66 -3.37
N LEU A 156 -13.09 -4.22 -4.08
CA LEU A 156 -13.06 -2.90 -4.71
C LEU A 156 -13.45 -2.92 -6.19
N THR A 157 -13.51 -4.10 -6.81
CA THR A 157 -13.76 -4.22 -8.25
C THR A 157 -15.15 -4.74 -8.58
N THR A 158 -15.76 -5.55 -7.71
CA THR A 158 -17.11 -6.09 -7.90
C THR A 158 -18.16 -5.05 -7.54
N PRO A 159 -19.05 -4.66 -8.46
CA PRO A 159 -20.10 -3.70 -8.17
C PRO A 159 -21.27 -4.35 -7.41
N THR A 160 -22.20 -3.54 -6.88
CA THR A 160 -23.39 -4.07 -6.20
C THR A 160 -24.49 -4.52 -7.16
N ASP A 161 -24.47 -4.04 -8.41
CA ASP A 161 -25.38 -4.44 -9.49
C ASP A 161 -24.83 -5.62 -10.32
N ASP A 162 -23.92 -6.43 -9.75
CA ASP A 162 -23.33 -7.55 -10.48
C ASP A 162 -24.35 -8.67 -10.70
N ASP A 163 -24.71 -8.88 -11.96
CA ASP A 163 -25.62 -9.93 -12.40
C ASP A 163 -24.94 -11.32 -12.31
N VAL A 164 -25.00 -11.95 -11.14
CA VAL A 164 -24.51 -13.33 -10.98
C VAL A 164 -25.55 -14.31 -11.52
N TYR A 165 -25.26 -14.87 -12.70
CA TYR A 165 -26.08 -15.89 -13.37
C TYR A 165 -26.00 -17.27 -12.70
N ASP A 166 -26.43 -17.40 -11.44
CA ASP A 166 -26.46 -18.70 -10.75
C ASP A 166 -27.89 -19.16 -10.46
N CYS A 167 -28.69 -19.28 -11.53
CA CYS A 167 -29.99 -19.94 -11.44
C CYS A 167 -29.77 -21.47 -11.42
N THR A 168 -29.38 -22.01 -10.26
CA THR A 168 -29.30 -23.46 -9.99
C THR A 168 -30.62 -24.06 -9.55
N ALA A 169 -31.67 -23.24 -9.36
CA ALA A 169 -33.02 -23.71 -9.19
C ALA A 169 -33.34 -24.61 -10.38
N GLY A 170 -33.53 -25.90 -10.11
CA GLY A 170 -33.89 -26.94 -11.08
C GLY A 170 -35.27 -26.67 -11.69
N HIS A 171 -35.39 -25.59 -12.44
CA HIS A 171 -36.47 -25.33 -13.35
C HIS A 171 -36.36 -26.41 -14.42
N THR A 172 -37.13 -27.48 -14.20
CA THR A 172 -37.37 -28.54 -15.17
C THR A 172 -37.56 -27.90 -16.53
N VAL A 173 -36.75 -28.36 -17.49
CA VAL A 173 -36.71 -27.88 -18.88
C VAL A 173 -38.01 -28.30 -19.57
N ASP A 174 -39.13 -27.67 -19.18
CA ASP A 174 -40.37 -27.69 -19.94
C ASP A 174 -40.55 -26.30 -20.54
N GLY A 175 -39.83 -26.10 -21.65
CA GLY A 175 -40.28 -25.26 -22.76
C GLY A 175 -40.42 -23.74 -22.54
N ALA A 176 -40.07 -23.16 -21.40
CA ALA A 176 -40.28 -21.74 -21.14
C ALA A 176 -38.97 -20.94 -21.00
N PHE A 177 -38.61 -20.27 -22.10
CA PHE A 177 -37.97 -18.95 -22.26
C PHE A 177 -36.90 -18.45 -21.26
N ALA A 178 -35.84 -17.86 -21.82
CA ALA A 178 -34.75 -17.14 -21.16
C ALA A 178 -35.17 -16.07 -20.11
N SER A 179 -36.46 -15.75 -19.98
CA SER A 179 -37.02 -14.77 -19.04
C SER A 179 -36.97 -15.17 -17.56
N THR A 180 -36.93 -16.47 -17.23
CA THR A 180 -36.88 -16.91 -15.81
C THR A 180 -35.50 -16.72 -15.18
N ARG A 181 -34.43 -16.71 -15.99
CA ARG A 181 -33.05 -16.52 -15.51
C ARG A 181 -32.75 -15.06 -15.14
N HIS A 182 -33.38 -14.10 -15.82
CA HIS A 182 -33.26 -12.67 -15.48
C HIS A 182 -33.83 -12.35 -14.09
N ARG A 183 -34.94 -13.00 -13.70
CA ARG A 183 -35.58 -12.76 -12.40
C ARG A 183 -34.72 -13.14 -11.19
N CYS A 184 -33.86 -14.16 -11.30
CA CYS A 184 -32.99 -14.55 -10.18
C CYS A 184 -31.79 -13.59 -10.02
N SER A 185 -31.26 -13.06 -11.13
CA SER A 185 -30.17 -12.08 -11.13
C SER A 185 -30.62 -10.75 -10.50
N GLU A 186 -31.79 -10.25 -10.91
CA GLU A 186 -32.38 -9.01 -10.38
C GLU A 186 -32.64 -9.12 -8.86
N GLN A 187 -33.06 -10.28 -8.36
CA GLN A 187 -33.35 -10.46 -6.95
C GLN A 187 -32.09 -10.34 -6.06
N GLY A 188 -30.93 -10.82 -6.53
CA GLY A 188 -29.67 -10.75 -5.80
C GLY A 188 -29.11 -9.33 -5.71
N SER A 189 -29.12 -8.59 -6.82
CA SER A 189 -28.66 -7.20 -6.86
C SER A 189 -29.60 -6.27 -6.08
N GLU A 190 -30.92 -6.43 -6.21
CA GLU A 190 -31.89 -5.67 -5.39
C GLU A 190 -31.72 -5.92 -3.89
N ALA A 191 -31.47 -7.17 -3.48
CA ALA A 191 -31.22 -7.50 -2.08
C ALA A 191 -29.90 -6.89 -1.58
N LEU A 192 -28.88 -6.82 -2.44
CA LEU A 192 -27.58 -6.25 -2.09
C LEU A 192 -27.65 -4.73 -1.96
N ASP A 193 -28.39 -4.04 -2.83
CA ASP A 193 -28.65 -2.61 -2.74
C ASP A 193 -29.46 -2.25 -1.48
N ALA A 194 -30.34 -3.15 -1.02
CA ALA A 194 -31.08 -2.99 0.23
C ALA A 194 -30.26 -3.35 1.49
N THR A 195 -29.09 -3.99 1.33
CA THR A 195 -28.26 -4.44 2.44
C THR A 195 -27.20 -3.39 2.77
N PRO A 196 -27.13 -2.88 4.01
CA PRO A 196 -26.06 -1.97 4.39
C PRO A 196 -24.72 -2.73 4.44
N LEU A 197 -23.76 -2.27 3.63
CA LEU A 197 -22.42 -2.85 3.53
C LEU A 197 -21.39 -2.00 4.28
N ASP A 198 -20.33 -2.64 4.77
CA ASP A 198 -19.19 -2.02 5.43
C ASP A 198 -17.89 -2.45 4.72
N TYR A 199 -17.36 -1.53 3.91
CA TYR A 199 -16.11 -1.67 3.19
C TYR A 199 -14.95 -1.25 4.09
N ARG A 200 -14.03 -2.17 4.34
CA ARG A 200 -12.81 -1.89 5.12
C ARG A 200 -11.60 -1.87 4.20
N LEU A 201 -10.77 -0.83 4.31
CA LEU A 201 -9.47 -0.76 3.65
C LEU A 201 -8.37 -0.73 4.68
N ILE A 202 -7.29 -1.43 4.37
CA ILE A 202 -6.07 -1.44 5.18
C ILE A 202 -4.97 -0.78 4.37
N MET A 203 -4.52 0.34 4.91
CA MET A 203 -3.44 1.13 4.37
C MET A 203 -2.18 0.91 5.18
N THR A 204 -1.03 1.06 4.52
CA THR A 204 0.25 0.95 5.21
C THR A 204 1.32 1.82 4.59
N THR A 205 2.21 2.30 5.43
CA THR A 205 3.44 2.99 5.05
C THR A 205 4.49 2.83 6.15
N PHE A 206 5.59 3.56 6.08
CA PHE A 206 6.61 3.60 7.12
C PHE A 206 6.44 4.82 8.03
N GLN A 207 6.77 4.64 9.31
CA GLN A 207 6.92 5.72 10.27
C GLN A 207 8.20 6.51 10.00
N ALA A 208 8.12 7.84 9.92
CA ALA A 208 9.31 8.68 9.79
C ALA A 208 10.24 8.57 11.02
N SER A 209 11.55 8.44 10.79
CA SER A 209 12.56 8.52 11.85
C SER A 209 12.62 9.93 12.45
N SER A 210 13.06 10.02 13.71
CA SER A 210 13.43 11.29 14.33
C SER A 210 14.95 11.30 14.58
N PRO A 211 15.72 12.22 13.98
CA PRO A 211 15.32 13.25 13.02
C PRO A 211 14.94 12.67 11.65
N PHE A 212 14.17 13.45 10.88
CA PHE A 212 13.79 13.11 9.51
C PHE A 212 14.98 13.32 8.58
N VAL A 213 15.53 12.23 8.03
CA VAL A 213 16.64 12.28 7.07
C VAL A 213 16.09 12.00 5.68
N HIS A 214 16.08 13.03 4.82
CA HIS A 214 15.66 12.90 3.43
C HIS A 214 16.61 11.97 2.67
N GLY A 215 16.08 11.00 1.91
CA GLY A 215 16.87 10.14 1.02
C GLY A 215 17.52 8.90 1.66
N ALA A 216 17.48 8.74 2.98
CA ALA A 216 17.80 7.45 3.59
C ALA A 216 16.59 6.53 3.43
N HIS A 217 16.79 5.39 2.73
CA HIS A 217 15.81 4.31 2.60
C HIS A 217 14.99 4.14 3.88
N PHE A 218 13.67 4.00 3.74
CA PHE A 218 12.68 4.00 4.81
C PHE A 218 13.00 2.97 5.91
N ASN A 219 13.93 3.28 6.81
CA ASN A 219 14.33 2.46 7.96
C ASN A 219 13.32 2.58 9.11
N GLY A 220 12.16 3.15 8.82
CA GLY A 220 11.03 3.25 9.73
C GLY A 220 10.34 1.91 9.89
N ARG A 221 9.66 1.73 11.02
CA ARG A 221 8.77 0.58 11.19
C ARG A 221 7.53 0.77 10.31
N GLN A 222 7.00 -0.34 9.83
CA GLN A 222 5.77 -0.33 9.06
C GLN A 222 4.59 -0.04 10.00
N ILE A 223 3.75 0.90 9.60
CA ILE A 223 2.55 1.30 10.31
C ILE A 223 1.34 1.05 9.43
N TYR A 224 0.21 0.79 10.07
CA TYR A 224 -1.03 0.36 9.44
C TYR A 224 -2.18 1.24 9.90
N LYS A 225 -3.13 1.50 9.01
CA LYS A 225 -4.35 2.25 9.30
C LYS A 225 -5.52 1.55 8.63
N MET A 226 -6.64 1.42 9.34
CA MET A 226 -7.88 0.90 8.79
C MET A 226 -8.88 2.04 8.61
N THR A 227 -9.58 2.05 7.47
CA THR A 227 -10.68 2.98 7.19
C THR A 227 -11.96 2.18 6.86
N ARG A 228 -13.13 2.78 7.11
CA ARG A 228 -14.46 2.17 6.90
C ARG A 228 -15.30 3.05 5.98
N HIS A 229 -16.02 2.43 5.04
CA HIS A 229 -16.86 3.13 4.08
C HIS A 229 -18.16 2.36 3.84
N GLY A 230 -19.27 3.08 3.66
CA GLY A 230 -20.58 2.47 3.40
C GLY A 230 -20.84 2.07 1.95
N SER A 231 -19.93 2.39 1.03
CA SER A 231 -20.07 2.03 -0.38
C SER A 231 -18.71 1.76 -1.03
N ARG A 232 -18.76 1.00 -2.12
CA ARG A 232 -17.60 0.72 -2.98
C ARG A 232 -16.99 2.00 -3.52
N GLU A 233 -17.80 2.93 -4.01
CA GLU A 233 -17.34 4.15 -4.67
C GLU A 233 -16.60 5.04 -3.66
N ALA A 234 -17.07 5.10 -2.41
CA ALA A 234 -16.39 5.80 -1.33
C ALA A 234 -15.06 5.12 -0.98
N ALA A 235 -15.03 3.80 -0.88
CA ALA A 235 -13.81 3.01 -0.65
C ALA A 235 -12.77 3.20 -1.77
N VAL A 236 -13.20 3.17 -3.03
CA VAL A 236 -12.36 3.37 -4.21
C VAL A 236 -11.82 4.81 -4.27
N ALA A 237 -12.64 5.81 -3.95
CA ALA A 237 -12.20 7.19 -3.83
C ALA A 237 -11.13 7.36 -2.74
N GLU A 238 -11.34 6.77 -1.57
CA GLU A 238 -10.36 6.81 -0.49
C GLU A 238 -9.05 6.13 -0.89
N ALA A 239 -9.11 4.95 -1.53
CA ALA A 239 -7.91 4.29 -2.06
C ALA A 239 -7.16 5.17 -3.07
N PHE A 240 -7.89 5.85 -3.97
CA PHE A 240 -7.31 6.78 -4.95
C PHE A 240 -6.59 7.95 -4.29
N TYR A 241 -7.18 8.57 -3.26
CA TYR A 241 -6.56 9.68 -2.54
C TYR A 241 -5.41 9.22 -1.62
N ALA A 242 -5.54 8.08 -0.95
CA ALA A 242 -4.49 7.52 -0.10
C ALA A 242 -3.23 7.20 -0.90
N VAL A 243 -3.38 6.57 -2.06
CA VAL A 243 -2.26 6.25 -2.97
C VAL A 243 -1.74 7.52 -3.63
N GLY A 244 -2.63 8.37 -4.14
CA GLY A 244 -2.27 9.53 -4.94
C GLY A 244 -1.71 10.71 -4.17
N VAL A 245 -2.49 11.22 -3.22
CA VAL A 245 -2.11 12.37 -2.38
C VAL A 245 -1.08 11.93 -1.36
N ASN A 246 -1.44 10.94 -0.55
CA ASN A 246 -0.65 10.61 0.64
C ASN A 246 0.56 9.72 0.32
N GLY A 247 0.53 8.98 -0.79
CA GLY A 247 1.59 8.06 -1.15
C GLY A 247 1.62 6.81 -0.27
N TRP A 248 0.48 6.35 0.23
CA TRP A 248 0.40 5.17 1.07
C TRP A 248 0.02 3.94 0.25
N ASN A 249 0.43 2.76 0.71
CA ASN A 249 -0.02 1.52 0.10
C ASN A 249 -1.43 1.19 0.58
N VAL A 250 -2.25 0.62 -0.30
CA VAL A 250 -3.48 -0.09 0.06
C VAL A 250 -3.19 -1.57 -0.15
N VAL A 251 -3.16 -2.34 0.94
CA VAL A 251 -2.65 -3.73 0.92
C VAL A 251 -3.72 -4.78 1.07
N PHE A 252 -4.88 -4.40 1.60
CA PHE A 252 -6.01 -5.31 1.79
C PHE A 252 -7.31 -4.53 1.79
N SER A 253 -8.36 -5.12 1.24
CA SER A 253 -9.72 -4.57 1.26
C SER A 253 -10.73 -5.71 1.33
N CYS A 254 -11.77 -5.52 2.15
CA CYS A 254 -12.85 -6.47 2.30
C CYS A 254 -14.19 -5.80 2.54
N VAL A 255 -15.27 -6.56 2.40
CA VAL A 255 -16.65 -6.14 2.64
C VAL A 255 -17.34 -7.12 3.57
N SER A 256 -18.12 -6.60 4.50
CA SER A 256 -19.04 -7.38 5.34
C SER A 256 -20.39 -6.65 5.42
N ARG A 257 -21.45 -7.35 5.84
CA ARG A 257 -22.71 -6.69 6.20
C ARG A 257 -22.50 -5.79 7.42
N LEU A 258 -23.08 -4.59 7.40
CA LEU A 258 -23.02 -3.65 8.53
C LEU A 258 -23.62 -4.32 9.77
N GLY A 259 -22.91 -4.26 10.90
CA GLY A 259 -23.31 -4.92 12.15
C GLY A 259 -22.87 -6.38 12.28
N GLN A 260 -22.51 -7.08 11.19
CA GLN A 260 -21.85 -8.39 11.23
C GLN A 260 -20.32 -8.28 11.19
N GLY A 261 -19.79 -7.18 11.74
CA GLY A 261 -18.37 -6.86 11.66
C GLY A 261 -17.50 -7.69 12.60
N PHE A 262 -16.19 -7.53 12.46
CA PHE A 262 -15.20 -8.04 13.41
C PHE A 262 -15.30 -7.41 14.82
N ASP A 263 -16.20 -6.43 14.99
CA ASP A 263 -16.46 -5.72 16.24
C ASP A 263 -17.05 -6.69 17.30
N ASP A 264 -17.78 -7.74 16.90
CA ASP A 264 -18.23 -8.83 17.76
C ASP A 264 -17.13 -9.90 17.90
N ARG A 265 -16.22 -9.63 18.85
CA ARG A 265 -14.88 -10.22 19.11
C ARG A 265 -14.78 -11.75 19.29
N GLY A 266 -15.78 -12.54 18.90
CA GLY A 266 -15.79 -14.00 19.04
C GLY A 266 -16.36 -14.77 17.85
N GLY A 267 -16.71 -14.08 16.76
CA GLY A 267 -17.31 -14.73 15.60
C GLY A 267 -16.33 -15.55 14.76
N LYS A 268 -16.77 -16.71 14.28
CA LYS A 268 -16.00 -17.51 13.30
C LYS A 268 -16.06 -16.82 11.95
N GLU A 269 -14.94 -16.53 11.32
CA GLU A 269 -14.95 -15.92 9.99
C GLU A 269 -15.21 -16.94 8.89
N SER A 270 -15.98 -16.53 7.89
CA SER A 270 -16.21 -17.29 6.66
C SER A 270 -16.02 -16.41 5.44
N LYS A 271 -15.18 -16.86 4.51
CA LYS A 271 -15.03 -16.21 3.21
C LYS A 271 -16.26 -16.52 2.37
N VAL A 272 -16.90 -15.49 1.82
CA VAL A 272 -17.90 -15.65 0.76
C VAL A 272 -17.23 -15.45 -0.60
N GLU A 273 -17.64 -16.26 -1.58
CA GLU A 273 -17.04 -16.23 -2.92
C GLU A 273 -17.69 -15.17 -3.80
N GLU A 274 -18.96 -14.83 -3.56
CA GLU A 274 -19.68 -13.80 -4.32
C GLU A 274 -20.26 -12.74 -3.38
N LEU A 275 -20.29 -11.48 -3.84
CA LEU A 275 -20.68 -10.35 -3.01
C LEU A 275 -22.14 -10.44 -2.53
N TRP A 276 -23.05 -10.92 -3.39
CA TRP A 276 -24.46 -11.10 -3.06
C TRP A 276 -24.69 -12.14 -1.95
N GLN A 277 -23.76 -13.07 -1.70
CA GLN A 277 -23.88 -14.04 -0.60
C GLN A 277 -23.84 -13.37 0.79
N LEU A 278 -23.47 -12.08 0.87
CA LEU A 278 -23.59 -11.30 2.10
C LEU A 278 -25.04 -10.98 2.48
N THR A 279 -25.99 -11.06 1.53
CA THR A 279 -27.42 -10.74 1.77
C THR A 279 -28.20 -11.93 2.29
N GLU A 280 -27.72 -13.15 2.07
CA GLU A 280 -28.37 -14.37 2.58
C GLU A 280 -28.39 -14.33 4.11
N ASP A 281 -29.44 -14.84 4.75
CA ASP A 281 -29.43 -14.95 6.21
C ASP A 281 -28.69 -16.23 6.63
N THR A 282 -27.77 -16.10 7.59
CA THR A 282 -27.04 -17.25 8.15
C THR A 282 -27.79 -17.84 9.34
N GLU A 283 -27.82 -19.16 9.43
CA GLU A 283 -28.37 -19.86 10.61
C GLU A 283 -27.55 -19.61 11.88
N ASP A 284 -26.27 -19.24 11.73
CA ASP A 284 -25.37 -18.88 12.83
C ASP A 284 -25.08 -17.38 12.81
N GLU A 285 -25.74 -16.64 13.70
CA GLU A 285 -25.54 -15.19 13.89
C GLU A 285 -24.11 -14.86 14.33
N LYS A 286 -23.31 -15.84 14.77
CA LYS A 286 -21.93 -15.66 15.22
C LYS A 286 -20.91 -15.80 14.09
N VAL A 287 -21.31 -16.03 12.84
CA VAL A 287 -20.38 -16.15 11.72
C VAL A 287 -20.22 -14.80 11.02
N VAL A 288 -19.00 -14.27 11.03
CA VAL A 288 -18.66 -13.04 10.29
C VAL A 288 -18.34 -13.43 8.85
N ARG A 289 -19.25 -13.09 7.93
CA ARG A 289 -19.02 -13.31 6.49
C ARG A 289 -18.28 -12.14 5.87
N VAL A 290 -17.24 -12.46 5.12
CA VAL A 290 -16.33 -11.47 4.56
C VAL A 290 -16.07 -11.78 3.09
N PHE A 291 -16.29 -10.79 2.24
CA PHE A 291 -15.97 -10.81 0.82
C PHE A 291 -14.67 -10.04 0.57
N TYR A 292 -13.72 -10.63 -0.17
CA TYR A 292 -12.43 -9.99 -0.48
C TYR A 292 -11.82 -10.48 -1.80
#